data_AF-A0A1G5GRS3-F1
#
_entry.id   AF-A0A1G5GRS3-F1
#
_cell.length_a   1.000
_cell.length_b   1.000
_cell.length_c   1.000
_cell.angle_alpha   90.00
_cell.angle_beta   90.00
_cell.angle_gamma   90.00
#
_symmetry.space_group_name_H-M   'P 1'
#
loop_
_entity.id
_entity.type
_entity.pdbx_description
1 polymer ?
#
loop_
_entity_poly.entity_id
_entity_poly.type
_entity_poly.pdbx_seq_one_letter_code
_entity_poly.pdbx_strand_id
1 'polypeptide(L)' 'MTHLEIYQIVKGLIPPDLREKYDHLCYGEMAEVAELSQWAEGLRWAQEQWEKIPLQEEPGSFNESMQGG' A
#
# COMPACT_ATOMS: atom_id res chain seq x y z
N MET A 1 -0.15 -9.38 7.40
CA MET A 1 0.01 -7.91 7.39
C MET A 1 -1.15 -7.34 6.59
N THR A 2 -1.83 -6.32 7.08
CA THR A 2 -2.92 -5.65 6.34
C THR A 2 -2.47 -4.31 5.79
N HIS A 3 -3.22 -3.76 4.82
CA HIS A 3 -2.97 -2.40 4.31
C HIS A 3 -2.98 -1.36 5.44
N LEU A 4 -3.85 -1.52 6.44
CA LEU A 4 -3.91 -0.65 7.60
C LEU A 4 -2.63 -0.71 8.45
N GLU A 5 -2.07 -1.90 8.65
CA GLU A 5 -0.81 -2.07 9.40
C GLU A 5 0.37 -1.41 8.67
N ILE A 6 0.46 -1.58 7.34
CA ILE A 6 1.49 -0.92 6.53
C ILE A 6 1.36 0.60 6.64
N TYR A 7 0.13 1.13 6.53
CA TYR A 7 -0.12 2.55 6.65
C TYR A 7 0.30 3.10 8.03
N GLN A 8 0.00 2.39 9.12
CA GLN A 8 0.43 2.76 10.48
C GLN A 8 1.96 2.82 10.61
N ILE A 9 2.66 1.85 10.00
CA ILE A 9 4.13 1.81 10.00
C ILE A 9 4.71 3.00 9.25
N VAL A 10 4.24 3.28 8.03
CA VAL A 10 4.71 4.43 7.24
C VAL A 10 4.38 5.75 7.93
N LYS A 11 3.20 5.84 8.57
CA LYS A 11 2.77 7.00 9.35
C LYS A 11 3.65 7.29 10.57
N GLY A 12 4.26 6.26 11.17
CA GLY A 12 5.26 6.42 12.23
C GLY A 12 6.67 6.68 11.72
N LEU A 13 6.96 6.30 10.47
CA LEU A 13 8.27 6.42 9.84
C LEU A 13 8.53 7.85 9.35
N ILE A 14 7.55 8.47 8.69
CA ILE A 14 7.68 9.77 8.02
C ILE A 14 7.01 10.86 8.86
N PRO A 15 7.66 12.02 9.06
CA PRO A 15 7.05 13.14 9.77
C PRO A 15 5.78 13.66 9.05
N PRO A 16 4.78 14.15 9.80
CA PRO A 16 3.47 14.53 9.26
C PRO A 16 3.57 15.58 8.15
N ASP A 17 4.44 16.59 8.29
CA ASP A 17 4.64 17.65 7.28
C ASP A 17 5.02 17.09 5.90
N LEU A 18 5.94 16.12 5.87
CA LEU A 18 6.36 15.50 4.61
C LEU A 18 5.30 14.52 4.10
N ARG A 19 4.64 13.78 4.99
CA ARG A 19 3.56 12.89 4.60
C ARG A 19 2.43 13.66 3.92
N GLU A 20 1.95 14.75 4.51
CA GLU A 20 0.89 15.57 3.91
C GLU A 20 1.31 16.20 2.59
N LYS A 21 2.57 16.63 2.46
CA LYS A 21 3.13 17.15 1.21
C LYS A 21 3.11 16.13 0.08
N TYR A 22 3.33 14.84 0.38
CA TYR A 22 3.46 13.75 -0.60
C TYR A 22 2.35 12.68 -0.50
N ASP A 23 1.25 12.95 0.21
CA ASP A 23 0.15 11.99 0.46
C ASP A 23 -0.54 11.52 -0.83
N HIS A 24 -0.46 12.35 -1.87
CA HIS A 24 -0.99 12.07 -3.20
C HIS A 24 -0.12 11.09 -4.02
N LEU A 25 1.09 10.77 -3.57
CA LEU A 25 2.01 9.86 -4.24
C LEU A 25 1.91 8.45 -3.67
N CYS A 26 2.12 7.44 -4.52
CA CYS A 26 2.29 6.07 -4.02
C CYS A 26 3.59 5.94 -3.22
N TYR A 27 3.70 4.94 -2.34
CA TYR A 27 4.93 4.73 -1.56
C TYR A 27 6.16 4.53 -2.43
N GLY A 28 6.02 3.87 -3.59
CA GLY A 28 7.10 3.73 -4.58
C GLY A 28 7.59 5.09 -5.10
N GLU A 29 6.68 6.00 -5.43
CA GLU A 29 7.00 7.35 -5.93
C GLU A 29 7.59 8.23 -4.83
N MET A 30 7.03 8.15 -3.61
CA MET A 30 7.59 8.82 -2.43
C MET A 30 9.05 8.41 -2.18
N ALA A 31 9.42 7.15 -2.47
CA ALA A 31 10.79 6.66 -2.31
C ALA A 31 11.78 7.24 -3.32
N GLU A 32 11.32 7.86 -4.41
CA GLU A 32 12.15 8.56 -5.39
C GLU A 32 12.35 10.05 -5.06
N VAL A 33 11.57 10.58 -4.11
CA VAL A 33 11.68 11.96 -3.66
C VAL A 33 12.96 12.15 -2.83
N ALA A 34 13.84 13.07 -3.26
CA ALA A 34 15.10 13.35 -2.58
C ALA A 34 14.92 13.75 -1.10
N GLU A 35 13.89 14.52 -0.77
CA GLU A 35 13.53 14.91 0.61
C GLU A 35 13.14 13.70 1.48
N LEU A 36 12.62 12.63 0.87
CA LEU A 36 12.23 11.39 1.54
C LEU A 36 13.30 10.28 1.43
N SER A 37 14.45 10.57 0.82
CA SER A 37 15.51 9.57 0.55
C SER A 37 15.95 8.78 1.79
N GLN A 38 15.94 9.41 2.96
CA GLN A 38 16.26 8.74 4.24
C GLN A 38 15.24 7.67 4.66
N TRP A 39 14.01 7.74 4.15
CA TRP A 39 12.92 6.78 4.38
C TRP A 39 12.59 5.94 3.16
N ALA A 40 13.34 6.09 2.06
CA ALA A 40 13.09 5.43 0.79
C ALA A 40 13.05 3.90 0.91
N GLU A 41 13.88 3.32 1.78
CA GLU A 41 13.89 1.88 2.03
C GLU A 41 12.57 1.40 2.68
N GLY A 42 12.09 2.13 3.70
CA GLY A 42 10.82 1.83 4.36
C GLY A 42 9.61 2.02 3.45
N LEU A 43 9.66 3.03 2.58
CA LEU A 43 8.65 3.30 1.56
C LEU A 43 8.60 2.20 0.48
N ARG A 44 9.76 1.75 -0.03
CA ARG A 44 9.82 0.62 -0.99
C ARG A 44 9.32 -0.66 -0.37
N TRP A 45 9.74 -0.95 0.86
CA TRP A 45 9.22 -2.10 1.60
C TRP A 45 7.70 -2.01 1.76
N ALA A 46 7.15 -0.84 2.10
CA ALA A 46 5.71 -0.63 2.24
C ALA A 46 4.96 -0.90 0.93
N GLN A 47 5.48 -0.38 -0.20
CA GLN A 47 4.95 -0.66 -1.55
C GLN A 47 4.94 -2.17 -1.84
N GLU A 48 6.07 -2.85 -1.63
CA GLU A 48 6.17 -4.29 -1.88
C GLU A 48 5.21 -5.10 -1.01
N GLN A 49 5.06 -4.76 0.27
CA GLN A 49 4.10 -5.44 1.14
C GLN A 49 2.67 -5.14 0.71
N TRP A 50 2.39 -3.92 0.25
CA TRP A 50 1.07 -3.50 -0.21
C TRP A 50 0.62 -4.30 -1.43
N GLU A 51 1.52 -4.56 -2.38
CA GLU A 51 1.27 -5.37 -3.58
C GLU A 51 1.17 -6.88 -3.29
N LYS A 52 1.88 -7.36 -2.25
CA LYS A 52 1.80 -8.75 -1.78
C LYS A 52 0.51 -9.07 -1.05
N ILE A 53 -0.19 -8.06 -0.52
CA ILE A 53 -1.50 -8.25 0.07
C ILE A 53 -2.48 -8.45 -1.08
N PRO A 54 -3.10 -9.64 -1.21
CA PRO A 54 -4.15 -9.82 -2.19
C PRO A 54 -5.20 -8.74 -1.90
N LEU A 55 -5.47 -7.89 -2.90
CA LEU A 55 -6.71 -7.15 -2.93
C LEU A 55 -7.77 -8.19 -2.64
N GLN A 56 -8.48 -8.06 -1.52
CA GLN A 56 -9.56 -8.97 -1.23
C GLN A 56 -10.56 -8.75 -2.37
N GLU A 57 -10.45 -9.55 -3.42
CA GLU A 57 -11.52 -9.75 -4.38
C GLU A 57 -12.70 -10.15 -3.50
N GLU A 58 -13.72 -9.30 -3.49
CA GLU A 58 -14.94 -9.56 -2.76
C GLU A 58 -15.36 -11.02 -3.02
N PRO A 59 -15.63 -11.85 -1.99
CA PRO A 59 -16.19 -13.16 -2.21
C PRO A 59 -17.65 -12.98 -2.68
N GLY A 60 -17.85 -12.64 -3.95
CA GLY A 60 -19.14 -12.09 -4.38
C GLY A 60 -19.48 -12.11 -5.86
N SER A 61 -18.62 -12.58 -6.78
CA SER A 61 -19.03 -12.65 -8.19
C SER A 61 -18.43 -13.83 -8.97
N PHE A 62 -18.74 -15.05 -8.54
CA PHE A 62 -18.92 -16.14 -9.50
C PHE A 62 -20.02 -17.10 -9.01
N ASN A 63 -21.25 -16.59 -8.97
CA ASN A 63 -22.43 -17.45 -8.97
C ASN A 63 -22.81 -17.72 -10.44
N GLU A 64 -22.03 -18.54 -11.14
CA GLU A 64 -22.48 -19.13 -12.41
C GLU A 64 -23.05 -20.51 -12.13
N SER A 65 -24.36 -20.51 -11.92
CA SER A 65 -25.24 -21.66 -12.03
C SER A 65 -24.99 -22.42 -13.33
N MET A 66 -24.34 -23.58 -13.28
CA MET A 66 -24.45 -24.59 -14.33
C MET A 66 -24.80 -25.93 -13.68
N GLN A 67 -26.10 -26.02 -13.42
CA GLN A 67 -26.84 -27.26 -13.31
C GLN A 67 -26.95 -27.87 -14.71
N GLY A 68 -26.62 -29.14 -14.86
CA GLY A 68 -26.94 -29.94 -16.05
C GLY A 68 -25.86 -30.99 -16.31
N GLY A 69 -26.13 -32.29 -16.39
CA GLY A 69 -27.36 -33.07 -16.29
C GLY A 69 -26.98 -34.54 -16.41
#